data_AF-A0A9X3XF20-F1
#
_entry.id   AF-A0A9X3XF20-F1
#
_cell.length_a   1.000
_cell.length_b   1.000
_cell.length_c   1.000
_cell.angle_alpha   90.00
_cell.angle_beta   90.00
_cell.angle_gamma   90.00
#
_symmetry.space_group_name_H-M   'P 1'
#
loop_
_entity.id
_entity.type
_entity.pdbx_description
1 polymer ?
#
loop_
_entity_poly.entity_id
_entity_poly.type
_entity_poly.pdbx_seq_one_letter_code
_entity_poly.pdbx_strand_id
1 'polypeptide(L)'
;MTRPSYSLRQTWLSDMTERCLDPAFVRAVQTGTHEAFEALATRPHPGVIEFPLLSAEYREALLREIHAFEHWCRHRRVGPVRPNSMNNQGVVLAELGLEGPMDELLYTWLSPLTKWAFPEHGGSSLDHQHSFVVEYAENGDTDLGFHVDDSEVTLNACLGLSFEGAEVYFRGVRCDAHREDPANDTEVWQWEPTAGRAILHAGAHRHGVNPLRSGRRVNLIVWARSVRHRRVHRAPHEGPTTWCPRCEAA
;
A
#
# COMPACT_ATOMS: atom_id res chain seq x y z
N MET A 1 11.42 14.44 -28.77
CA MET A 1 12.17 13.16 -28.59
C MET A 1 11.37 12.31 -27.63
N THR A 2 11.03 11.08 -28.01
CA THR A 2 10.32 10.13 -27.14
C THR A 2 11.25 9.71 -25.99
N ARG A 3 10.72 9.68 -24.76
CA ARG A 3 11.46 9.19 -23.60
C ARG A 3 11.85 7.73 -23.87
N PRO A 4 13.10 7.30 -23.58
CA PRO A 4 13.48 5.91 -23.72
C PRO A 4 12.52 5.03 -22.90
N SER A 5 12.06 3.91 -23.46
CA SER A 5 11.23 2.95 -22.75
C SER A 5 12.07 1.83 -22.14
N TYR A 6 11.70 1.41 -20.94
CA TYR A 6 12.24 0.21 -20.32
C TYR A 6 11.46 -1.03 -20.80
N SER A 7 12.11 -2.19 -20.83
CA SER A 7 11.46 -3.47 -21.12
C SER A 7 11.76 -4.44 -19.99
N LEU A 8 10.71 -5.10 -19.48
CA LEU A 8 10.82 -6.06 -18.40
C LEU A 8 11.79 -7.19 -18.78
N ARG A 9 12.71 -7.51 -17.87
CA ARG A 9 13.56 -8.71 -17.99
C ARG A 9 12.79 -9.95 -17.54
N GLN A 10 11.98 -9.81 -16.49
CA GLN A 10 11.05 -10.81 -15.99
C GLN A 10 9.66 -10.57 -16.61
N THR A 11 9.46 -10.97 -17.86
CA THR A 11 8.23 -10.64 -18.61
C THR A 11 6.96 -11.18 -17.97
N TRP A 12 7.03 -12.27 -17.23
CA TRP A 12 5.88 -12.84 -16.52
C TRP A 12 5.35 -11.96 -15.38
N LEU A 13 6.09 -10.94 -14.93
CA LEU A 13 5.59 -9.94 -13.98
C LEU A 13 4.44 -9.11 -14.58
N SER A 14 4.31 -9.09 -15.91
CA SER A 14 3.23 -8.39 -16.61
C SER A 14 1.89 -9.15 -16.59
N ASP A 15 1.80 -10.27 -15.88
CA ASP A 15 0.58 -11.07 -15.77
C ASP A 15 0.32 -11.46 -14.31
N MET A 16 -0.64 -10.79 -13.67
CA MET A 16 -0.99 -11.02 -12.26
C MET A 16 -1.89 -12.25 -12.13
N THR A 17 -1.26 -13.40 -11.89
CA THR A 17 -1.91 -14.70 -11.76
C THR A 17 -1.81 -15.25 -10.34
N GLU A 18 -2.48 -16.38 -10.05
CA GLU A 18 -2.40 -17.07 -8.75
C GLU A 18 -0.97 -17.38 -8.30
N ARG A 19 -0.05 -17.64 -9.24
CA ARG A 19 1.38 -17.88 -8.95
C ARG A 19 2.05 -16.67 -8.28
N CYS A 20 1.54 -15.47 -8.55
CA CYS A 20 2.08 -14.23 -8.00
C CYS A 20 1.72 -14.03 -6.53
N LEU A 21 0.74 -14.79 -6.04
CA LEU A 21 0.06 -14.56 -4.78
C LEU A 21 0.30 -15.69 -3.79
N ASP A 22 0.12 -15.40 -2.51
CA ASP A 22 0.18 -16.41 -1.47
C ASP A 22 -0.99 -17.40 -1.63
N PRO A 23 -0.76 -18.72 -1.56
CA PRO A 23 -1.81 -19.71 -1.73
C PRO A 23 -2.97 -19.57 -0.73
N ALA A 24 -2.72 -19.11 0.51
CA ALA A 24 -3.78 -18.89 1.48
C ALA A 24 -4.68 -17.72 1.08
N PHE A 25 -4.08 -16.64 0.56
CA PHE A 25 -4.79 -15.49 0.04
C PHE A 25 -5.65 -15.87 -1.17
N VAL A 26 -5.09 -16.59 -2.15
CA VAL A 26 -5.82 -17.07 -3.33
C VAL A 26 -7.04 -17.90 -2.91
N ARG A 27 -6.87 -18.88 -2.01
CA ARG A 27 -7.96 -19.72 -1.52
C ARG A 27 -9.07 -18.91 -0.84
N ALA A 28 -8.71 -17.94 0.00
CA ALA A 28 -9.67 -17.11 0.69
C ALA A 28 -10.48 -16.24 -0.27
N VAL A 29 -9.83 -15.63 -1.27
CA VAL A 29 -10.50 -14.83 -2.31
C VAL A 29 -11.42 -15.69 -3.17
N GLN A 30 -10.97 -16.88 -3.59
CA GLN A 30 -11.79 -17.82 -4.36
C GLN A 30 -12.99 -18.35 -3.56
N THR A 31 -12.83 -18.55 -2.26
CA THR A 31 -13.93 -18.95 -1.35
C THR A 31 -14.93 -17.82 -1.19
N GLY A 32 -14.45 -16.58 -1.05
CA GLY A 32 -15.28 -15.37 -1.12
C GLY A 32 -16.27 -15.20 0.04
N THR A 33 -16.07 -15.88 1.17
CA THR A 33 -16.94 -15.77 2.35
C THR A 33 -16.29 -14.96 3.47
N HIS A 34 -17.12 -14.48 4.39
CA HIS A 34 -16.65 -13.75 5.57
C HIS A 34 -15.69 -14.59 6.42
N GLU A 35 -16.05 -15.85 6.66
CA GLU A 35 -15.27 -16.80 7.47
C GLU A 35 -13.90 -17.08 6.84
N ALA A 36 -13.83 -17.13 5.51
CA ALA A 36 -12.57 -17.31 4.79
C ALA A 36 -11.64 -16.10 4.97
N PHE A 37 -12.18 -14.88 4.99
CA PHE A 37 -11.41 -13.68 5.23
C PHE A 37 -10.98 -13.52 6.70
N GLU A 38 -11.84 -13.90 7.66
CA GLU A 38 -11.47 -13.95 9.08
C GLU A 38 -10.38 -14.99 9.36
N ALA A 39 -10.39 -16.12 8.66
CA ALA A 39 -9.34 -17.13 8.76
C ALA A 39 -8.02 -16.70 8.11
N LEU A 40 -8.07 -15.85 7.08
CA LEU A 40 -6.90 -15.34 6.36
C LEU A 40 -6.22 -14.18 7.11
N ALA A 41 -7.01 -13.20 7.53
CA ALA A 41 -6.53 -11.88 7.93
C ALA A 41 -6.69 -11.67 9.44
N THR A 42 -5.61 -11.23 10.07
CA THR A 42 -5.64 -10.79 11.46
C THR A 42 -5.98 -9.30 11.55
N ARG A 43 -6.51 -8.87 12.70
CA ARG A 43 -6.82 -7.45 12.98
C ARG A 43 -5.95 -6.95 14.13
N PRO A 44 -4.66 -6.65 13.88
CA PRO A 44 -3.72 -6.30 14.95
C PRO A 44 -4.04 -4.94 15.60
N HIS A 45 -4.78 -4.08 14.91
CA HIS A 45 -5.22 -2.78 15.40
C HIS A 45 -6.55 -2.37 14.74
N PRO A 46 -7.42 -1.58 15.40
CA PRO A 46 -8.59 -0.98 14.76
C PRO A 46 -8.23 -0.28 13.44
N GLY A 47 -8.98 -0.59 12.38
CA GLY A 47 -8.76 -0.03 11.04
C GLY A 47 -7.52 -0.56 10.30
N VAL A 48 -6.89 -1.64 10.79
CA VAL A 48 -5.78 -2.32 10.11
C VAL A 48 -6.07 -3.82 10.05
N ILE A 49 -5.96 -4.40 8.86
CA ILE A 49 -5.92 -5.86 8.70
C ILE A 49 -4.56 -6.29 8.16
N GLU A 50 -4.13 -7.49 8.52
CA GLU A 50 -2.85 -8.03 8.11
C GLU A 50 -2.97 -9.48 7.63
N PHE A 51 -2.35 -9.77 6.48
CA PHE A 51 -2.52 -11.03 5.76
C PHE A 51 -1.27 -11.34 4.90
N PRO A 52 -1.03 -12.62 4.55
CA PRO A 52 -0.05 -12.96 3.53
C PRO A 52 -0.59 -12.55 2.14
N LEU A 53 0.25 -11.99 1.27
CA LEU A 53 -0.22 -11.50 -0.04
C LEU A 53 0.58 -12.03 -1.23
N LEU A 54 1.86 -11.70 -1.33
CA LEU A 54 2.67 -12.01 -2.52
C LEU A 54 3.47 -13.29 -2.30
N SER A 55 3.55 -14.13 -3.33
CA SER A 55 4.42 -15.32 -3.28
C SER A 55 5.90 -14.91 -3.18
N ALA A 56 6.74 -15.76 -2.59
CA ALA A 56 8.18 -15.48 -2.48
C ALA A 56 8.82 -15.26 -3.86
N GLU A 57 8.43 -16.09 -4.83
CA GLU A 57 8.93 -16.01 -6.21
C GLU A 57 8.61 -14.65 -6.86
N TYR A 58 7.37 -14.16 -6.71
CA TYR A 58 6.97 -12.87 -7.26
C TYR A 58 7.72 -11.71 -6.59
N ARG A 59 7.82 -11.71 -5.26
CA ARG A 59 8.56 -10.67 -4.51
C ARG A 59 10.01 -10.59 -4.98
N GLU A 60 10.69 -11.72 -5.05
CA GLU A 60 12.09 -11.76 -5.48
C GLU A 60 12.28 -11.33 -6.94
N ALA A 61 11.37 -11.75 -7.83
CA ALA A 61 11.42 -11.33 -9.23
C ALA A 61 11.15 -9.82 -9.39
N LEU A 62 10.17 -9.28 -8.67
CA LEU A 62 9.87 -7.86 -8.65
C LEU A 62 11.05 -7.04 -8.11
N LEU A 63 11.69 -7.47 -7.01
CA LEU A 63 12.90 -6.82 -6.48
C LEU A 63 14.05 -6.80 -7.49
N ARG A 64 14.30 -7.93 -8.18
CA ARG A 64 15.32 -7.99 -9.24
C ARG A 64 15.00 -7.05 -10.40
N GLU A 65 13.72 -6.96 -10.78
CA GLU A 65 13.27 -6.11 -11.87
C GLU A 65 13.40 -4.62 -11.54
N ILE A 66 13.01 -4.21 -10.34
CA ILE A 66 13.20 -2.85 -9.83
C ILE A 66 14.68 -2.47 -9.86
N HIS A 67 15.56 -3.35 -9.34
CA HIS A 67 17.00 -3.10 -9.37
C HIS A 67 17.55 -2.95 -10.80
N ALA A 68 17.07 -3.79 -11.73
CA ALA A 68 17.44 -3.71 -13.14
C ALA A 68 16.95 -2.42 -13.81
N PHE A 69 15.74 -1.97 -13.49
CA PHE A 69 15.16 -0.71 -13.94
C PHE A 69 15.96 0.49 -13.45
N GLU A 70 16.29 0.55 -12.16
CA GLU A 70 17.09 1.65 -11.59
C GLU A 70 18.50 1.69 -12.18
N HIS A 71 19.12 0.52 -12.38
CA HIS A 71 20.39 0.43 -13.09
C HIS A 71 20.28 0.96 -14.52
N TRP A 72 19.23 0.58 -15.26
CA TRP A 72 18.97 1.09 -16.61
C TRP A 72 18.75 2.60 -16.62
N CYS A 73 17.99 3.16 -15.68
CA CYS A 73 17.76 4.61 -15.54
C CYS A 73 19.07 5.38 -15.39
N ARG A 74 19.97 4.91 -14.50
CA ARG A 74 21.31 5.48 -14.31
C ARG A 74 22.14 5.45 -15.60
N HIS A 75 22.13 4.33 -16.32
CA HIS A 75 22.91 4.17 -17.56
C HIS A 75 22.37 5.02 -18.71
N ARG A 76 21.04 5.16 -18.82
CA ARG A 76 20.38 5.96 -19.86
C ARG A 76 20.25 7.44 -19.47
N ARG A 77 20.65 7.83 -18.25
CA ARG A 77 20.49 9.17 -17.68
C ARG A 77 19.04 9.65 -17.73
N VAL A 78 18.11 8.75 -17.44
CA VAL A 78 16.68 9.04 -17.33
C VAL A 78 16.32 9.04 -15.85
N GLY A 79 15.69 10.11 -15.37
CA GLY A 79 15.13 10.13 -14.02
C GLY A 79 13.88 9.27 -13.95
N PRO A 80 13.76 8.32 -13.01
CA PRO A 80 12.52 7.58 -12.81
C PRO A 80 11.44 8.49 -12.18
N VAL A 81 10.17 8.21 -12.44
CA VAL A 81 9.09 8.86 -11.69
C VAL A 81 9.10 8.34 -10.25
N ARG A 82 9.25 9.27 -9.30
CA ARG A 82 9.31 8.95 -7.87
C ARG A 82 7.93 8.66 -7.29
N PRO A 83 7.84 7.86 -6.21
CA PRO A 83 6.57 7.41 -5.64
C PRO A 83 5.55 8.51 -5.34
N ASN A 84 6.00 9.56 -4.64
CA ASN A 84 5.21 10.69 -4.17
C ASN A 84 6.16 11.85 -3.82
N SER A 85 5.63 12.94 -3.25
CA SER A 85 6.41 14.13 -2.87
C SER A 85 7.25 13.98 -1.59
N MET A 86 7.13 12.86 -0.87
CA MET A 86 7.79 12.60 0.41
C MET A 86 8.89 11.52 0.31
N ASN A 87 8.94 10.74 -0.78
CA ASN A 87 9.95 9.71 -1.00
C ASN A 87 10.94 10.11 -2.10
N ASN A 88 12.24 10.05 -1.80
CA ASN A 88 13.32 10.26 -2.76
C ASN A 88 13.76 8.97 -3.45
N GLN A 89 13.48 7.82 -2.83
CA GLN A 89 13.79 6.49 -3.35
C GLN A 89 12.53 5.71 -3.78
N GLY A 90 12.75 4.69 -4.60
CA GLY A 90 11.67 3.90 -5.18
C GLY A 90 11.16 4.44 -6.52
N VAL A 91 10.11 3.80 -7.02
CA VAL A 91 9.61 3.98 -8.39
C VAL A 91 8.12 3.64 -8.50
N VAL A 92 7.41 4.38 -9.35
CA VAL A 92 6.04 4.07 -9.77
C VAL A 92 6.02 2.88 -10.73
N LEU A 93 5.21 1.86 -10.45
CA LEU A 93 5.24 0.60 -11.19
C LEU A 93 4.80 0.72 -12.66
N ALA A 94 4.01 1.74 -13.00
CA ALA A 94 3.67 2.05 -14.39
C ALA A 94 4.91 2.36 -15.26
N GLU A 95 6.00 2.89 -14.68
CA GLU A 95 7.26 3.15 -15.41
C GLU A 95 7.97 1.86 -15.86
N LEU A 96 7.66 0.73 -15.20
CA LEU A 96 8.14 -0.59 -15.56
C LEU A 96 7.18 -1.31 -16.51
N GLY A 97 6.03 -0.70 -16.84
CA GLY A 97 4.95 -1.34 -17.60
C GLY A 97 4.08 -2.29 -16.76
N LEU A 98 4.05 -2.10 -15.43
CA LEU A 98 3.31 -2.97 -14.50
C LEU A 98 1.97 -2.38 -14.06
N GLU A 99 1.43 -1.40 -14.77
CA GLU A 99 0.10 -0.82 -14.49
C GLU A 99 -1.03 -1.86 -14.59
N GLY A 100 -1.09 -2.62 -15.70
CA GLY A 100 -2.11 -3.67 -15.90
C GLY A 100 -2.13 -4.75 -14.80
N PRO A 101 -0.99 -5.35 -14.41
CA PRO A 101 -0.92 -6.27 -13.28
C PRO A 101 -1.41 -5.67 -11.95
N MET A 102 -1.18 -4.38 -11.72
CA MET A 102 -1.61 -3.71 -10.50
C MET A 102 -3.10 -3.37 -10.52
N ASP A 103 -3.67 -3.11 -11.70
CA ASP A 103 -5.11 -3.05 -11.92
C ASP A 103 -5.76 -4.41 -11.61
N GLU A 104 -5.21 -5.50 -12.13
CA GLU A 104 -5.68 -6.86 -11.84
C GLU A 104 -5.58 -7.20 -10.34
N LEU A 105 -4.48 -6.83 -9.69
CA LEU A 105 -4.31 -6.97 -8.24
C LEU A 105 -5.40 -6.24 -7.47
N LEU A 106 -5.72 -5.00 -7.83
CA LEU A 106 -6.75 -4.23 -7.15
C LEU A 106 -8.16 -4.78 -7.43
N TYR A 107 -8.54 -4.87 -8.71
CA TYR A 107 -9.93 -5.07 -9.11
C TYR A 107 -10.40 -6.51 -8.93
N THR A 108 -9.51 -7.49 -9.11
CA THR A 108 -9.85 -8.90 -8.96
C THR A 108 -9.52 -9.41 -7.57
N TRP A 109 -8.27 -9.21 -7.14
CA TRP A 109 -7.73 -9.93 -5.99
C TRP A 109 -7.98 -9.22 -4.66
N LEU A 110 -7.79 -7.90 -4.59
CA LEU A 110 -7.97 -7.13 -3.34
C LEU A 110 -9.42 -6.70 -3.10
N SER A 111 -10.20 -6.46 -4.17
CA SER A 111 -11.57 -5.94 -4.09
C SER A 111 -12.49 -6.69 -3.11
N PRO A 112 -12.50 -8.04 -3.04
CA PRO A 112 -13.32 -8.76 -2.05
C PRO A 112 -12.91 -8.44 -0.61
N LEU A 113 -11.61 -8.34 -0.35
CA LEU A 113 -11.06 -8.08 0.98
C LEU A 113 -11.26 -6.62 1.40
N THR A 114 -11.10 -5.65 0.49
CA THR A 114 -11.35 -4.24 0.78
C THR A 114 -12.82 -3.95 1.02
N LYS A 115 -13.72 -4.60 0.26
CA LYS A 115 -15.16 -4.54 0.48
C LYS A 115 -15.55 -5.06 1.85
N TRP A 116 -14.94 -6.16 2.28
CA TRP A 116 -15.17 -6.76 3.59
C TRP A 116 -14.63 -5.89 4.74
N ALA A 117 -13.39 -5.42 4.65
CA ALA A 117 -12.72 -4.78 5.77
C ALA A 117 -12.93 -3.26 5.87
N PHE A 118 -13.20 -2.58 4.76
CA PHE A 118 -13.27 -1.11 4.68
C PHE A 118 -14.52 -0.57 3.98
N PRO A 119 -15.74 -1.08 4.26
CA PRO A 119 -16.95 -0.63 3.58
C PRO A 119 -17.22 0.87 3.81
N GLU A 120 -16.95 1.39 5.01
CA GLU A 120 -17.17 2.79 5.38
C GLU A 120 -16.15 3.77 4.76
N HIS A 121 -15.00 3.27 4.32
CA HIS A 121 -13.95 4.05 3.68
C HIS A 121 -13.94 3.90 2.16
N GLY A 122 -15.04 3.42 1.56
CA GLY A 122 -15.14 3.29 0.10
C GLY A 122 -14.50 2.03 -0.49
N GLY A 123 -14.11 1.05 0.35
CA GLY A 123 -13.49 -0.21 -0.07
C GLY A 123 -14.35 -1.07 -1.01
N SER A 124 -15.65 -0.77 -1.11
CA SER A 124 -16.61 -1.44 -2.01
C SER A 124 -16.67 -0.87 -3.43
N SER A 125 -15.99 0.24 -3.71
CA SER A 125 -16.13 0.97 -4.98
C SER A 125 -14.80 1.49 -5.53
N LEU A 126 -13.70 0.84 -5.19
CA LEU A 126 -12.35 1.20 -5.67
C LEU A 126 -12.26 0.97 -7.19
N ASP A 127 -11.84 1.99 -7.93
CA ASP A 127 -11.85 2.07 -9.40
C ASP A 127 -10.58 2.70 -9.99
N HIS A 128 -9.57 2.97 -9.16
CA HIS A 128 -8.27 3.49 -9.59
C HIS A 128 -7.17 3.05 -8.63
N GLN A 129 -5.97 2.75 -9.14
CA GLN A 129 -4.77 2.52 -8.33
C GLN A 129 -3.64 3.47 -8.69
N HIS A 130 -2.84 3.85 -7.68
CA HIS A 130 -1.49 4.37 -7.87
C HIS A 130 -0.54 3.47 -7.10
N SER A 131 0.25 2.69 -7.83
CA SER A 131 1.13 1.66 -7.29
C SER A 131 2.59 2.01 -7.48
N PHE A 132 3.36 1.84 -6.41
CA PHE A 132 4.77 2.20 -6.36
C PHE A 132 5.49 1.37 -5.32
N VAL A 133 6.81 1.28 -5.46
CA VAL A 133 7.67 0.79 -4.39
C VAL A 133 8.34 1.95 -3.67
N VAL A 134 8.45 1.82 -2.36
CA VAL A 134 9.31 2.69 -1.53
C VAL A 134 10.50 1.86 -1.05
N GLU A 135 11.68 2.49 -1.02
CA GLU A 135 12.88 1.88 -0.47
C GLU A 135 13.39 2.73 0.70
N TYR A 136 13.62 2.07 1.83
CA TYR A 136 14.34 2.63 2.96
C TYR A 136 15.73 2.01 3.02
N ALA A 137 16.77 2.84 3.06
CA ALA A 137 18.17 2.41 3.07
C ALA A 137 19.06 3.46 3.74
N GLU A 138 20.21 3.04 4.30
CA GLU A 138 21.17 3.93 4.99
C GLU A 138 21.66 5.11 4.13
N ASN A 139 21.71 4.93 2.80
CA ASN A 139 22.14 5.96 1.84
C ASN A 139 20.96 6.59 1.07
N GLY A 140 19.74 6.48 1.59
CA GLY A 140 18.51 6.96 0.97
C GLY A 140 17.53 7.50 1.99
N ASP A 141 16.24 7.26 1.77
CA ASP A 141 15.22 7.56 2.78
C ASP A 141 15.40 6.59 3.96
N THR A 142 15.37 7.10 5.19
CA THR A 142 15.45 6.26 6.40
C THR A 142 14.14 6.23 7.16
N ASP A 143 13.31 7.25 7.02
CA ASP A 143 12.00 7.39 7.65
C ASP A 143 11.00 8.06 6.69
N LEU A 144 9.77 8.22 7.15
CA LEU A 144 8.75 9.00 6.46
C LEU A 144 7.92 9.75 7.49
N GLY A 145 7.85 11.08 7.33
CA GLY A 145 7.13 11.96 8.22
C GLY A 145 5.65 11.60 8.36
N PHE A 146 5.01 12.12 9.42
CA PHE A 146 3.59 11.90 9.69
C PHE A 146 2.69 12.41 8.57
N HIS A 147 1.78 11.57 8.07
CA HIS A 147 0.90 11.88 6.94
C HIS A 147 -0.38 11.02 6.92
N VAL A 148 -1.21 11.28 5.92
CA VAL A 148 -2.28 10.41 5.44
C VAL A 148 -2.02 10.12 3.96
N ASP A 149 -2.60 9.04 3.44
CA ASP A 149 -2.50 8.72 2.04
C ASP A 149 -3.60 9.41 1.22
N ASP A 150 -3.28 9.78 -0.02
CA ASP A 150 -4.30 10.14 -1.01
C ASP A 150 -4.94 8.88 -1.60
N SER A 151 -5.64 8.13 -0.74
CA SER A 151 -6.34 6.88 -1.06
C SER A 151 -7.60 6.75 -0.19
N GLU A 152 -8.51 5.89 -0.62
CA GLU A 152 -9.60 5.40 0.22
C GLU A 152 -9.09 4.24 1.09
N VAL A 153 -8.36 3.30 0.46
CA VAL A 153 -7.68 2.18 1.11
C VAL A 153 -6.25 2.11 0.59
N THR A 154 -5.29 1.91 1.49
CA THR A 154 -3.88 1.68 1.16
C THR A 154 -3.50 0.25 1.44
N LEU A 155 -2.88 -0.39 0.45
CA LEU A 155 -2.10 -1.61 0.63
C LEU A 155 -0.64 -1.24 0.92
N ASN A 156 -0.05 -1.87 1.93
CA ASN A 156 1.39 -1.81 2.18
C ASN A 156 1.94 -3.22 2.39
N ALA A 157 2.69 -3.72 1.41
CA ALA A 157 3.21 -5.09 1.38
C ALA A 157 4.74 -5.09 1.43
N CYS A 158 5.31 -5.80 2.40
CA CYS A 158 6.76 -5.92 2.53
C CYS A 158 7.30 -6.91 1.49
N LEU A 159 8.13 -6.43 0.55
CA LEU A 159 8.77 -7.29 -0.46
C LEU A 159 9.93 -8.08 0.14
N GLY A 160 10.61 -7.50 1.13
CA GLY A 160 11.64 -8.17 1.93
C GLY A 160 12.96 -7.38 1.98
N LEU A 161 14.07 -8.09 1.72
CA LEU A 161 15.46 -7.74 2.08
C LEU A 161 15.75 -7.94 3.58
N SER A 162 16.92 -7.47 4.04
CA SER A 162 17.37 -7.58 5.44
C SER A 162 17.49 -6.18 6.03
N PHE A 163 16.77 -5.94 7.11
CA PHE A 163 16.68 -4.64 7.76
C PHE A 163 16.31 -4.75 9.24
N GLU A 164 16.60 -3.69 9.98
CA GLU A 164 16.08 -3.45 11.32
C GLU A 164 15.46 -2.04 11.39
N GLY A 165 14.34 -1.91 12.11
CA GLY A 165 13.63 -0.65 12.22
C GLY A 165 12.62 -0.41 11.10
N ALA A 166 12.40 0.85 10.79
CA ALA A 166 11.43 1.30 9.80
C ALA A 166 9.97 0.93 10.10
N GLU A 167 9.61 0.59 11.34
CA GLU A 167 8.24 0.22 11.70
C GLU A 167 7.22 1.28 11.24
N VAL A 168 6.07 0.86 10.72
CA VAL A 168 5.01 1.79 10.29
C VAL A 168 4.17 2.13 11.51
N TYR A 169 4.24 3.37 11.99
CA TYR A 169 3.49 3.78 13.17
C TYR A 169 2.16 4.41 12.76
N PHE A 170 1.11 4.13 13.53
CA PHE A 170 -0.26 4.61 13.34
C PHE A 170 -0.70 5.48 14.51
N ARG A 171 -1.58 6.45 14.22
CA ARG A 171 -2.10 7.43 15.17
C ARG A 171 -3.61 7.66 14.97
N GLY A 172 -4.35 6.61 14.61
CA GLY A 172 -5.80 6.66 14.46
C GLY A 172 -6.31 7.35 13.21
N VAL A 173 -7.57 7.04 12.88
CA VAL A 173 -8.26 7.48 11.67
C VAL A 173 -9.00 8.79 11.94
N ARG A 174 -8.94 9.75 11.02
CA ARG A 174 -9.63 11.04 11.13
C ARG A 174 -10.21 11.49 9.79
N CYS A 175 -11.38 12.13 9.82
CA CYS A 175 -11.86 12.86 8.67
C CYS A 175 -11.01 14.11 8.43
N ASP A 176 -11.17 14.75 7.28
CA ASP A 176 -10.36 15.92 6.91
C ASP A 176 -10.50 17.08 7.90
N ALA A 177 -11.66 17.26 8.51
CA ALA A 177 -11.90 18.30 9.51
C ALA A 177 -11.14 18.07 10.83
N HIS A 178 -10.85 16.81 11.18
CA HIS A 178 -10.19 16.43 12.44
C HIS A 178 -8.78 15.85 12.22
N ARG A 179 -8.22 16.02 11.03
CA ARG A 179 -6.94 15.40 10.62
C ARG A 179 -5.79 15.75 11.58
N GLU A 180 -5.76 17.00 12.04
CA GLU A 180 -4.71 17.55 12.89
C GLU A 180 -4.94 17.31 14.40
N ASP A 181 -6.06 16.71 14.79
CA ASP A 181 -6.36 16.49 16.21
C ASP A 181 -5.35 15.54 16.86
N PRO A 182 -5.05 15.67 18.16
CA PRO A 182 -4.20 14.70 18.82
C PRO A 182 -4.79 13.27 18.76
N ALA A 183 -3.90 12.29 18.67
CA ALA A 183 -4.23 10.89 18.88
C ALA A 183 -4.38 10.60 20.38
N ASN A 184 -5.30 9.70 20.72
CA ASN A 184 -5.39 9.11 22.04
C ASN A 184 -4.38 7.96 22.18
N ASP A 185 -4.00 7.60 23.40
CA ASP A 185 -3.03 6.53 23.67
C ASP A 185 -3.45 5.17 23.05
N THR A 186 -4.76 4.90 22.97
CA THR A 186 -5.30 3.67 22.38
C THR A 186 -5.23 3.63 20.85
N GLU A 187 -4.87 4.74 20.21
CA GLU A 187 -4.72 4.85 18.75
C GLU A 187 -3.25 4.78 18.30
N VAL A 188 -2.33 4.72 19.27
CA VAL A 188 -0.88 4.64 19.06
C VAL A 188 -0.50 3.18 18.90
N TRP A 189 -0.11 2.80 17.69
CA TRP A 189 0.34 1.44 17.40
C TRP A 189 1.41 1.43 16.32
N GLN A 190 2.14 0.33 16.18
CA GLN A 190 3.12 0.18 15.11
C GLN A 190 3.08 -1.23 14.51
N TRP A 191 3.23 -1.28 13.19
CA TRP A 191 3.36 -2.49 12.42
C TRP A 191 4.84 -2.76 12.12
N GLU A 192 5.27 -3.99 12.39
CA GLU A 192 6.62 -4.48 12.05
C GLU A 192 6.58 -5.24 10.71
N PRO A 193 7.12 -4.67 9.62
CA PRO A 193 6.95 -5.29 8.31
C PRO A 193 7.77 -6.55 8.18
N THR A 194 7.15 -7.62 7.69
CA THR A 194 7.79 -8.92 7.48
C THR A 194 7.61 -9.35 6.03
N ALA A 195 8.67 -9.85 5.40
CA ALA A 195 8.65 -10.22 3.98
C ALA A 195 7.46 -11.15 3.65
N GLY A 196 6.66 -10.76 2.67
CA GLY A 196 5.45 -11.50 2.25
C GLY A 196 4.17 -11.15 2.98
N ARG A 197 4.25 -10.42 4.09
CA ARG A 197 3.08 -9.89 4.79
C ARG A 197 2.73 -8.52 4.27
N ALA A 198 1.42 -8.26 4.27
CA ALA A 198 0.87 -6.98 3.88
C ALA A 198 -0.19 -6.53 4.89
N ILE A 199 -0.34 -5.22 5.00
CA ILE A 199 -1.47 -4.60 5.67
C ILE A 199 -2.36 -3.87 4.67
N LEU A 200 -3.65 -3.83 4.97
CA LEU A 200 -4.57 -2.85 4.43
C LEU A 200 -5.02 -1.93 5.57
N HIS A 201 -5.11 -0.64 5.27
CA HIS A 201 -5.67 0.38 6.17
C HIS A 201 -6.40 1.46 5.37
N ALA A 202 -7.28 2.22 6.02
CA ALA A 202 -7.88 3.40 5.41
C ALA A 202 -6.80 4.43 5.05
N GLY A 203 -6.93 5.11 3.91
CA GLY A 203 -5.99 6.18 3.54
C GLY A 203 -5.99 7.34 4.54
N ALA A 204 -7.13 7.60 5.16
CA ALA A 204 -7.32 8.55 6.25
C ALA A 204 -6.69 8.11 7.61
N HIS A 205 -6.14 6.89 7.69
CA HIS A 205 -5.42 6.45 8.88
C HIS A 205 -4.07 7.18 8.94
N ARG A 206 -3.91 8.03 9.94
CA ARG A 206 -2.71 8.86 10.05
C ARG A 206 -1.55 8.01 10.53
N HIS A 207 -0.44 8.09 9.82
CA HIS A 207 0.69 7.19 10.03
C HIS A 207 2.00 7.80 9.54
N GLY A 208 3.09 7.08 9.76
CA GLY A 208 4.41 7.38 9.21
C GLY A 208 5.32 6.19 9.37
N VAL A 209 6.60 6.39 9.09
CA VAL A 209 7.61 5.33 9.17
C VAL A 209 8.70 5.78 10.14
N ASN A 210 9.00 4.94 11.13
CA ASN A 210 10.11 5.18 12.05
C ASN A 210 11.46 5.11 11.31
N PRO A 211 12.55 5.62 11.90
CA PRO A 211 13.87 5.47 11.29
C PRO A 211 14.29 4.00 11.10
N LEU A 212 14.81 3.72 9.92
CA LEU A 212 15.60 2.54 9.62
C LEU A 212 16.87 2.57 10.48
N ARG A 213 17.16 1.46 11.15
CA ARG A 213 18.35 1.30 12.00
C ARG A 213 19.50 0.64 11.25
N SER A 214 19.21 -0.33 10.39
CA SER A 214 20.21 -0.99 9.54
C SER A 214 19.59 -1.63 8.30
N GLY A 215 20.41 -1.83 7.27
CA GLY A 215 20.06 -2.64 6.11
C GLY A 215 19.22 -1.91 5.07
N ARG A 216 18.34 -2.64 4.40
CA ARG A 216 17.48 -2.12 3.32
C ARG A 216 16.11 -2.76 3.38
N ARG A 217 15.06 -1.98 3.19
CA ARG A 217 13.67 -2.45 3.15
C ARG A 217 12.97 -1.91 1.92
N VAL A 218 12.27 -2.78 1.21
CA VAL A 218 11.42 -2.38 0.08
C VAL A 218 9.99 -2.86 0.32
N ASN A 219 9.04 -1.93 0.18
CA ASN A 219 7.62 -2.22 0.27
C ASN A 219 6.91 -1.81 -1.03
N LEU A 220 5.95 -2.63 -1.45
CA LEU A 220 4.94 -2.28 -2.45
C LEU A 220 3.81 -1.53 -1.75
N ILE A 221 3.49 -0.35 -2.25
CA ILE A 221 2.36 0.46 -1.82
C ILE A 221 1.36 0.55 -2.98
N VAL A 222 0.08 0.37 -2.67
CA VAL A 222 -1.01 0.63 -3.62
C VAL A 222 -2.01 1.57 -2.96
N TRP A 223 -2.08 2.79 -3.48
CA TRP A 223 -3.15 3.74 -3.16
C TRP A 223 -4.36 3.42 -4.01
N ALA A 224 -5.35 2.75 -3.42
CA ALA A 224 -6.60 2.42 -4.08
C ALA A 224 -7.62 3.54 -3.84
N ARG A 225 -8.23 4.00 -4.92
CA ARG A 225 -9.14 5.15 -4.94
C ARG A 225 -10.51 4.78 -5.47
N SER A 226 -11.52 5.53 -5.06
CA SER A 226 -12.89 5.45 -5.53
C SER A 226 -13.39 6.83 -5.96
N VAL A 227 -13.60 7.02 -7.27
CA VAL A 227 -14.22 8.25 -7.80
C VAL A 227 -15.61 8.45 -7.20
N ARG A 228 -16.38 7.36 -7.05
CA ARG A 228 -17.72 7.40 -6.44
C ARG A 228 -17.66 7.88 -5.00
N HIS A 229 -16.81 7.29 -4.17
CA HIS A 229 -16.67 7.68 -2.77
C HIS A 229 -16.25 9.15 -2.67
N ARG A 230 -15.24 9.56 -3.43
CA ARG A 230 -14.76 10.96 -3.47
C ARG A 230 -15.81 11.95 -3.92
N ARG A 231 -16.69 11.60 -4.87
CA ARG A 231 -17.79 12.50 -5.28
C ARG A 231 -18.82 12.70 -4.17
N VAL A 232 -19.08 11.65 -3.40
CA VAL A 232 -19.98 11.70 -2.24
C VAL A 232 -19.31 12.39 -1.06
N HIS A 233 -17.97 12.32 -0.96
CA HIS A 233 -17.19 12.66 0.23
C HIS A 233 -16.19 13.85 0.16
N ARG A 234 -16.08 14.56 -0.98
CA ARG A 234 -15.16 15.72 -1.16
C ARG A 234 -15.83 17.08 -0.98
N ALA A 235 -17.09 17.17 -0.57
CA ALA A 235 -17.68 18.48 -0.34
C ALA A 235 -17.09 19.08 0.95
N PRO A 236 -16.60 20.34 0.95
CA PRO A 236 -15.89 20.95 2.09
C PRO A 236 -16.75 21.19 3.35
N HIS A 237 -17.96 20.65 3.40
CA HIS A 237 -18.94 20.78 4.47
C HIS A 237 -19.72 19.49 4.66
N GLU A 238 -19.07 18.34 4.56
CA GLU A 238 -19.73 17.12 4.98
C GLU A 238 -19.83 17.06 6.49
N GLY A 239 -21.04 16.72 6.92
CA GLY A 239 -21.36 16.49 8.31
C GLY A 239 -20.51 15.35 8.91
N PRO A 240 -20.75 15.04 10.19
CA PRO A 240 -19.97 14.04 10.89
C PRO A 240 -19.89 12.71 10.12
N THR A 241 -18.68 12.15 9.99
CA THR A 241 -18.49 10.80 9.46
C THR A 241 -18.73 9.77 10.56
N THR A 242 -19.21 8.57 10.20
CA THR A 242 -19.45 7.48 11.17
C THR A 242 -18.18 6.81 11.66
N TRP A 243 -17.06 6.98 10.95
CA TRP A 243 -15.81 6.30 11.25
C TRP A 243 -14.77 7.21 11.91
N CYS A 244 -15.05 8.52 12.06
CA CYS A 244 -14.16 9.45 12.76
C CYS A 244 -14.59 9.56 14.24
N PRO A 245 -13.75 9.15 15.20
CA PRO A 245 -14.12 9.19 16.62
C PRO A 245 -14.46 10.60 17.15
N ARG A 246 -13.94 11.64 16.49
CA ARG A 246 -14.21 13.05 16.83
C ARG A 246 -15.57 13.53 16.33
N CYS A 247 -16.05 12.95 15.23
CA CYS A 247 -17.39 13.21 14.70
C CYS A 247 -18.47 12.52 15.55
N GLU A 248 -18.21 11.31 16.06
CA GLU A 248 -19.15 10.57 16.91
C GLU A 248 -19.30 11.17 18.31
N ALA A 249 -18.27 11.86 18.80
CA ALA A 249 -18.26 12.49 20.12
C ALA A 249 -18.95 13.87 20.15
N ALA A 250 -19.45 14.36 19.01
CA ALA A 250 -20.01 15.70 18.82
C ALA A 250 -21.55 15.71 18.80
#